data_AF-A0A955HQE6-F1
#
_entry.id   AF-A0A955HQE6-F1
#
_cell.length_a   1.000
_cell.length_b   1.000
_cell.length_c   1.000
_cell.angle_alpha   90.00
_cell.angle_beta   90.00
_cell.angle_gamma   90.00
#
_symmetry.space_group_name_H-M   'P 1'
#
loop_
_entity.id
_entity.type
_entity.pdbx_description
1 polymer ?
#
loop_
_entity_poly.entity_id
_entity_poly.type
_entity_poly.pdbx_seq_one_letter_code
_entity_poly.pdbx_strand_id
1 'polypeptide(L)'
;ALERPDLRVIATDISEAALKIATQNAKQLNADIDFRLGNLLEPIQNVSEPFLIVSNPPYIPSSETLPQDVYEYEPHSALFSGDDGVNHLQQIVKYASKHPFCCGICIECKTDQCLALA
;
A
#
# COMPACT_ATOMS: atom_id res chain seq x y z
N ALA A 1 5.95 -2.52 -13.25
CA ALA A 1 6.33 -3.85 -13.79
C ALA A 1 6.57 -3.77 -15.29
N LEU A 2 5.55 -3.50 -16.12
CA LEU A 2 5.73 -3.49 -17.59
C LEU A 2 6.58 -2.32 -18.12
N GLU A 3 6.41 -1.11 -17.57
CA GLU A 3 7.17 0.09 -17.99
C GLU A 3 8.65 0.06 -17.59
N ARG A 4 8.98 -0.75 -16.58
CA ARG A 4 10.32 -0.89 -16.03
C ARG A 4 10.59 -2.38 -15.75
N PRO A 5 10.77 -3.18 -16.81
CA PRO A 5 10.97 -4.63 -16.69
C PRO A 5 12.33 -4.98 -16.06
N ASP A 6 13.22 -3.99 -15.95
CA ASP A 6 14.50 -4.08 -15.24
C ASP A 6 14.34 -4.01 -13.71
N LEU A 7 13.17 -3.61 -13.20
CA LEU A 7 12.89 -3.54 -11.78
C LEU A 7 12.21 -4.81 -11.28
N ARG A 8 12.68 -5.33 -10.15
CA ARG A 8 11.95 -6.30 -9.35
C ARG A 8 10.80 -5.60 -8.63
N VAL A 9 9.58 -6.10 -8.80
CA VAL A 9 8.38 -5.59 -8.11
C VAL A 9 7.91 -6.61 -7.09
N ILE A 10 7.79 -6.17 -5.83
CA ILE A 10 7.13 -6.92 -4.76
C ILE A 10 5.81 -6.22 -4.46
N ALA A 11 4.70 -6.96 -4.43
CA ALA A 11 3.38 -6.44 -4.08
C ALA A 11 2.86 -7.16 -2.84
N THR A 12 2.42 -6.38 -1.85
CA THR A 12 1.87 -6.91 -0.59
C THR A 12 0.41 -6.50 -0.44
N ASP A 13 -0.38 -7.37 0.17
CA ASP A 13 -1.74 -7.06 0.60
C ASP A 13 -2.09 -8.00 1.76
N ILE A 14 -2.93 -7.53 2.69
CA ILE A 14 -3.46 -8.35 3.79
C ILE A 14 -4.59 -9.28 3.31
N SER A 15 -5.22 -8.94 2.18
CA SER A 15 -6.31 -9.69 1.59
C SER A 15 -5.81 -10.72 0.59
N GLU A 16 -5.95 -12.00 0.94
CA GLU A 16 -5.68 -13.10 0.02
C GLU A 16 -6.54 -13.03 -1.25
N ALA A 17 -7.78 -12.55 -1.12
CA ALA A 17 -8.68 -12.33 -2.26
C ALA A 17 -8.13 -11.26 -3.21
N ALA A 18 -7.60 -10.15 -2.68
CA ALA A 18 -6.98 -9.09 -3.48
C ALA A 18 -5.74 -9.63 -4.23
N LEU A 19 -4.85 -10.36 -3.54
CA LEU A 19 -3.68 -10.98 -4.17
C LEU A 19 -4.03 -11.97 -5.27
N LYS A 20 -5.12 -12.73 -5.10
CA LYS A 20 -5.60 -13.66 -6.13
C LYS A 20 -6.00 -12.91 -7.42
N ILE A 21 -6.74 -11.81 -7.28
CA ILE A 21 -7.11 -10.96 -8.43
C ILE A 21 -5.88 -10.30 -9.04
N ALA A 22 -4.99 -9.73 -8.22
CA ALA A 22 -3.76 -9.09 -8.70
C ALA A 22 -2.85 -10.08 -9.45
N THR A 23 -2.74 -11.33 -8.97
CA THR A 23 -2.01 -12.41 -9.64
C THR A 23 -2.63 -12.76 -10.99
N GLN A 24 -3.97 -12.80 -11.09
CA GLN A 24 -4.65 -13.05 -12.36
C GLN A 24 -4.38 -11.91 -13.36
N ASN A 25 -4.45 -10.66 -12.92
CA ASN A 25 -4.14 -9.49 -13.73
C ASN A 25 -2.68 -9.53 -14.23
N ALA A 26 -1.73 -9.84 -13.35
CA ALA A 26 -0.32 -9.97 -13.71
C ALA A 26 -0.11 -11.08 -14.76
N LYS A 27 -0.77 -12.23 -14.62
CA LYS A 27 -0.72 -13.31 -15.62
C LYS A 27 -1.30 -12.89 -16.97
N GLN A 28 -2.45 -12.22 -16.99
CA GLN A 28 -3.07 -11.74 -18.23
C GLN A 28 -2.19 -10.72 -18.96
N LEU A 29 -1.49 -9.88 -18.21
CA LEU A 29 -0.63 -8.82 -18.73
C LEU A 29 0.83 -9.26 -18.94
N ASN A 30 1.18 -10.51 -18.61
CA ASN A 30 2.56 -11.02 -18.59
C ASN A 30 3.51 -10.15 -17.74
N ALA A 31 3.04 -9.63 -16.61
CA ALA A 31 3.85 -8.87 -15.66
C ALA A 31 4.51 -9.81 -14.64
N ASP A 32 5.82 -9.63 -14.43
CA ASP A 32 6.58 -10.34 -13.38
C ASP A 32 6.52 -9.57 -12.06
N ILE A 33 5.81 -10.13 -11.07
CA ILE A 33 5.56 -9.53 -9.76
C ILE A 33 5.61 -10.62 -8.67
N ASP A 34 6.38 -10.35 -7.61
CA ASP A 34 6.48 -11.17 -6.40
C ASP A 34 5.37 -10.77 -5.41
N PHE A 35 4.26 -11.53 -5.39
CA PHE A 35 3.13 -11.27 -4.50
C PHE A 35 3.32 -11.92 -3.13
N ARG A 36 3.08 -11.17 -2.05
CA ARG A 36 3.23 -11.67 -0.68
C ARG A 36 2.06 -11.26 0.21
N LEU A 37 1.44 -12.24 0.88
CA LEU A 37 0.37 -12.02 1.85
C LEU A 37 0.94 -11.49 3.17
N GLY A 38 0.36 -10.41 3.67
CA GLY A 38 0.64 -9.90 5.02
C GLY A 38 0.28 -8.43 5.18
N ASN A 39 0.37 -7.93 6.41
CA ASN A 39 -0.04 -6.58 6.72
C ASN A 39 1.02 -5.56 6.31
N LEU A 40 0.65 -4.60 5.46
CA LEU A 40 1.50 -3.49 5.01
C LEU A 40 2.91 -3.96 4.61
N LEU A 41 3.89 -3.73 5.49
CA LEU A 41 5.32 -3.85 5.25
C LEU A 41 5.92 -5.12 5.89
N GLU A 42 5.12 -5.89 6.65
CA GLU A 42 5.56 -7.14 7.26
C GLU A 42 6.25 -8.10 6.26
N PRO A 43 5.74 -8.31 5.03
CA PRO A 43 6.36 -9.25 4.10
C PRO A 43 7.66 -8.77 3.45
N ILE A 44 8.08 -7.53 3.71
CA ILE A 44 9.27 -6.92 3.11
C ILE A 44 10.33 -6.48 4.12
N GLN A 45 10.18 -6.84 5.40
CA GLN A 45 11.15 -6.49 6.46
C GLN A 45 12.57 -7.02 6.21
N ASN A 46 12.70 -8.10 5.45
CA ASN A 46 13.98 -8.74 5.14
C ASN A 46 14.58 -8.29 3.79
N VAL A 47 14.01 -7.27 3.14
CA VAL A 47 14.57 -6.76 1.88
C VAL A 47 15.87 -6.02 2.17
N SER A 48 16.99 -6.58 1.69
CA SER A 48 18.34 -6.07 1.95
C SER A 48 19.01 -5.47 0.71
N GLU A 49 18.22 -4.85 -0.16
CA GLU A 49 18.63 -4.22 -1.42
C GLU A 49 17.91 -2.88 -1.60
N PRO A 50 18.47 -1.88 -2.30
CA PRO A 50 17.82 -0.58 -2.49
C PRO A 50 16.41 -0.68 -3.09
N PHE A 51 15.42 -0.03 -2.49
CA PHE A 51 14.04 -0.04 -2.98
C PHE A 51 13.30 1.28 -2.77
N LEU A 52 12.17 1.42 -3.49
CA LEU A 52 11.18 2.47 -3.30
C LEU A 52 9.86 1.84 -2.83
N ILE A 53 9.13 2.52 -1.97
CA ILE A 53 7.77 2.13 -1.60
C ILE A 53 6.78 2.94 -2.42
N VAL A 54 5.83 2.27 -3.05
CA VAL A 54 4.67 2.91 -3.71
C VAL A 54 3.42 2.33 -3.06
N SER A 55 2.51 3.16 -2.59
CA SER A 55 1.30 2.70 -1.91
C SER A 55 0.13 3.65 -2.08
N ASN A 56 -1.06 3.09 -2.29
CA ASN A 56 -2.32 3.75 -2.02
C ASN A 56 -2.96 3.04 -0.80
N PRO A 57 -2.52 3.37 0.43
CA PRO A 57 -3.02 2.73 1.62
C PRO A 57 -4.42 3.28 2.00
N PRO A 58 -5.15 2.60 2.89
CA PRO A 58 -6.33 3.21 3.50
C PRO A 58 -5.96 4.55 4.14
N TYR A 59 -6.78 5.58 3.90
CA TYR A 59 -6.54 6.92 4.43
C TYR A 59 -7.82 7.61 4.95
N ILE A 60 -8.93 6.89 5.07
CA ILE A 60 -10.20 7.48 5.51
C ILE A 60 -10.30 7.39 7.04
N PRO A 61 -10.58 8.49 7.77
CA PRO A 61 -10.94 8.45 9.18
C PRO A 61 -12.16 7.56 9.45
N SER A 62 -12.14 6.79 10.54
CA SER A 62 -13.26 5.91 10.93
C SER A 62 -14.59 6.65 11.14
N SER A 63 -14.53 7.96 11.39
CA SER A 63 -15.70 8.82 11.61
C SER A 63 -16.27 9.43 10.32
N GLU A 64 -15.57 9.31 9.19
CA GLU A 64 -15.98 9.94 7.93
C GLU A 64 -17.17 9.19 7.30
N THR A 65 -18.19 9.93 6.90
CA THR A 65 -19.35 9.36 6.21
C THR A 65 -19.03 9.20 4.73
N LEU A 66 -19.12 7.97 4.24
CA LEU A 66 -18.88 7.63 2.84
C LEU A 66 -20.17 7.58 2.04
N PRO A 67 -20.10 7.82 0.72
CA PRO A 67 -21.21 7.47 -0.18
C PRO A 67 -21.63 6.02 0.05
N GLN A 68 -22.94 5.77 0.02
CA GLN A 68 -23.50 4.46 0.36
C GLN A 68 -22.87 3.33 -0.46
N ASP A 69 -22.68 3.55 -1.77
CA ASP A 69 -22.07 2.55 -2.65
C ASP A 69 -20.61 2.22 -2.23
N VAL A 70 -19.83 3.20 -1.82
CA VAL A 70 -18.45 2.96 -1.37
C VAL A 70 -18.45 2.17 -0.06
N TYR A 71 -19.31 2.58 0.88
CA TYR A 71 -19.40 1.93 2.18
C TYR A 71 -19.89 0.48 2.11
N GLU A 72 -20.81 0.18 1.18
CA GLU A 72 -21.43 -1.14 1.05
C GLU A 72 -20.62 -2.09 0.15
N TYR A 73 -19.95 -1.59 -0.89
CA TYR A 73 -19.29 -2.45 -1.88
C TYR A 73 -17.77 -2.53 -1.74
N GLU A 74 -17.12 -1.56 -1.10
CA GLU A 74 -15.67 -1.63 -0.88
C GLU A 74 -15.32 -2.27 0.48
N PRO A 75 -14.26 -3.11 0.55
CA PRO A 75 -13.82 -3.68 1.81
C PRO A 75 -13.42 -2.57 2.80
N HIS A 76 -13.99 -2.57 4.01
CA HIS A 76 -13.69 -1.54 5.01
C HIS A 76 -12.20 -1.46 5.37
N SER A 77 -11.49 -2.59 5.30
CA SER A 77 -10.04 -2.66 5.50
C SER A 77 -9.22 -1.94 4.42
N ALA A 78 -9.81 -1.66 3.25
CA ALA A 78 -9.18 -0.88 2.18
C ALA A 78 -9.46 0.63 2.32
N LEU A 79 -10.46 1.02 3.13
CA LEU A 79 -10.93 2.39 3.26
C LEU A 79 -10.37 3.07 4.50
N PHE A 80 -10.56 2.47 5.66
CA PHE A 80 -10.39 3.16 6.94
C PHE A 80 -8.99 3.02 7.55
N SER A 81 -8.50 4.08 8.18
CA SER A 81 -7.14 4.21 8.68
C SER A 81 -7.09 4.90 10.05
N GLY A 82 -7.78 4.31 11.03
CA GLY A 82 -7.85 4.86 12.38
C GLY A 82 -8.68 6.14 12.46
N ASP A 83 -8.63 6.81 13.61
CA ASP A 83 -9.51 7.93 13.92
C ASP A 83 -9.24 9.19 13.09
N ASP A 84 -7.99 9.39 12.67
CA ASP A 84 -7.51 10.54 11.90
C ASP A 84 -7.17 10.21 10.44
N GLY A 85 -7.34 8.95 10.03
CA GLY A 85 -7.05 8.49 8.67
C GLY A 85 -5.56 8.38 8.35
N VAL A 86 -4.65 8.72 9.27
CA VAL A 86 -3.20 8.76 8.98
C VAL A 86 -2.42 7.58 9.53
N ASN A 87 -3.08 6.61 10.18
CA ASN A 87 -2.39 5.50 10.85
C ASN A 87 -1.49 4.70 9.90
N HIS A 88 -2.01 4.25 8.76
CA HIS A 88 -1.23 3.50 7.77
C HIS A 88 -0.13 4.37 7.15
N LEU A 89 -0.43 5.64 6.86
CA LEU A 89 0.54 6.60 6.33
C LEU A 89 1.73 6.77 7.27
N GLN A 90 1.47 6.97 8.57
CA GLN A 90 2.50 7.09 9.60
C GLN A 90 3.34 5.81 9.72
N GLN A 91 2.73 4.62 9.63
CA GLN A 91 3.45 3.35 9.66
C GLN A 91 4.44 3.25 8.49
N ILE A 92 4.00 3.60 7.26
CA ILE A 92 4.84 3.57 6.07
C ILE A 92 5.99 4.58 6.17
N VAL A 93 5.69 5.84 6.52
CA VAL A 93 6.71 6.89 6.68
C VAL A 93 7.73 6.52 7.75
N LYS A 94 7.28 6.00 8.89
CA LYS A 94 8.15 5.55 9.99
C LYS A 94 9.02 4.36 9.62
N TYR A 95 8.48 3.41 8.86
CA TYR A 95 9.27 2.28 8.36
C TYR A 95 10.33 2.75 7.36
N ALA A 96 9.91 3.52 6.35
CA ALA A 96 10.78 4.03 5.30
C ALA A 96 11.96 4.84 5.85
N SER A 97 11.69 5.75 6.79
CA SER A 97 12.72 6.60 7.42
C SER A 97 13.75 5.82 8.25
N LYS A 98 13.42 4.59 8.69
CA LYS A 98 14.32 3.76 9.49
C LYS A 98 14.99 2.64 8.70
N HIS A 99 14.49 2.33 7.51
CA HIS A 99 14.95 1.20 6.74
C HIS A 99 16.20 1.57 5.92
N PRO A 100 17.37 0.92 6.13
CA PRO A 100 18.64 1.36 5.57
C PRO A 100 18.71 1.29 4.03
N PHE A 101 17.87 0.45 3.43
CA PHE A 101 17.78 0.30 1.98
C PHE A 101 16.59 1.03 1.33
N CYS A 102 15.73 1.68 2.12
CA CYS A 102 14.62 2.43 1.54
C CYS A 102 15.13 3.77 0.99
N CYS A 103 15.05 3.95 -0.32
CA CYS A 103 15.53 5.14 -1.01
C CYS A 103 14.47 6.24 -1.12
N GLY A 104 13.20 5.93 -0.86
CA GLY A 104 12.11 6.88 -0.99
C GLY A 104 10.73 6.23 -0.98
N ILE A 105 9.70 7.08 -0.89
CA ILE A 105 8.29 6.69 -0.86
C ILE A 105 7.48 7.55 -1.84
N CYS A 106 6.46 6.97 -2.45
CA CYS A 106 5.41 7.66 -3.19
C CYS A 106 4.06 7.13 -2.68
N ILE A 107 3.29 7.97 -2.01
CA ILE A 107 2.08 7.54 -1.30
C ILE A 107 0.92 8.46 -1.68
N GLU A 108 -0.25 7.86 -1.95
CA GLU A 108 -1.50 8.60 -2.11
C GLU A 108 -2.00 9.07 -0.72
N CYS A 109 -2.24 10.37 -0.56
CA CYS A 109 -2.80 10.99 0.64
C CYS A 109 -3.78 12.11 0.28
N LYS A 110 -4.73 12.41 1.18
CA LYS A 110 -5.49 13.67 1.09
C LYS A 110 -4.57 14.86 1.39
N THR A 111 -4.86 16.01 0.78
CA THR A 111 -4.02 17.22 0.87
C THR A 111 -3.71 17.67 2.31
N ASP A 112 -4.70 17.58 3.19
CA ASP A 112 -4.60 17.90 4.62
C ASP A 112 -3.74 16.90 5.40
N GLN A 113 -3.79 15.62 5.03
CA GLN A 113 -2.97 14.57 5.63
C GLN A 113 -1.49 14.70 5.26
N CYS A 114 -1.20 15.13 4.03
CA CYS A 114 0.19 15.31 3.61
C CYS A 114 0.90 16.40 4.44
N LEU A 115 0.17 17.41 4.96
CA LEU A 115 0.72 18.41 5.90
C LEU A 115 0.98 17.83 7.30
N ALA A 116 0.20 16.85 7.74
CA ALA A 116 0.37 16.21 9.05
C ALA A 116 1.55 15.21 9.10
N LEU A 117 2.10 14.85 7.94
CA LEU A 117 3.22 13.91 7.78
C LEU A 117 4.57 14.59 7.53
N ALA A 118 4.58 15.91 7.32
CA ALA A 118 5.76 16.75 7.08
C ALA A 118 6.34 17.29 8.40
#